data_AF-A0A5P8NDN4-F1
#
_entry.id   AF-A0A5P8NDN4-F1
#
_cell.length_a   1.000
_cell.length_b   1.000
_cell.length_c   1.000
_cell.angle_alpha   90.00
_cell.angle_beta   90.00
_cell.angle_gamma   90.00
#
_symmetry.space_group_name_H-M   'P 1'
#
loop_
_entity.id
_entity.type
_entity.pdbx_description
1 polymer ?
#
loop_
_entity_poly.entity_id
_entity_poly.type
_entity_poly.pdbx_seq_one_letter_code
_entity_poly.pdbx_strand_id
1 'polypeptide(L)' 'MAFGPKKKHSKTRSKRRTSNWIKLTARKLFNRVSLNKEGNGLAHYIAEDGTYNGEQVIKAKSKKVTRV' A
#
# COMPACT_ATOMS: atom_id res chain seq x y z
N MET A 1 11.35 -3.93 -46.06
CA MET A 1 12.10 -4.38 -44.85
C MET A 1 11.13 -4.36 -43.68
N ALA A 2 10.80 -5.50 -43.08
CA ALA A 2 9.94 -5.50 -41.89
C ALA A 2 10.75 -4.99 -40.69
N PHE A 3 10.39 -3.83 -40.14
CA PHE A 3 10.96 -3.25 -38.91
C PHE A 3 10.43 -3.97 -37.66
N GLY A 4 10.45 -5.30 -37.68
CA GLY A 4 10.01 -6.15 -36.59
C GLY A 4 11.19 -6.74 -35.81
N PRO A 5 10.99 -7.12 -34.53
CA PRO A 5 12.00 -7.82 -33.77
C PRO A 5 12.34 -9.16 -34.45
N LYS A 6 13.60 -9.32 -34.86
CA LYS A 6 14.08 -10.52 -35.56
C LYS A 6 14.00 -11.81 -34.73
N LYS A 7 13.97 -11.71 -33.39
CA LYS A 7 13.95 -12.84 -32.46
C LYS A 7 13.09 -12.54 -31.25
N LYS A 8 12.40 -13.58 -30.74
CA LYS A 8 11.68 -13.53 -29.46
C LYS A 8 12.68 -13.30 -28.32
N HIS A 9 12.32 -12.43 -27.38
CA HIS A 9 13.14 -12.23 -26.19
C HIS A 9 13.09 -13.46 -25.26
N SER A 10 14.25 -13.79 -24.67
CA SER A 10 14.33 -14.80 -23.62
C SER A 10 13.64 -14.32 -22.34
N LYS A 11 13.17 -15.26 -21.51
CA LYS A 11 12.52 -14.97 -20.22
C LYS A 11 13.39 -14.05 -19.35
N THR A 12 14.70 -14.31 -19.30
CA THR A 12 15.67 -13.50 -18.54
C THR A 12 15.74 -12.05 -19.03
N ARG A 13 15.75 -11.82 -20.35
CA ARG A 13 15.78 -10.45 -20.91
C ARG A 13 14.49 -9.69 -20.63
N SER A 14 13.34 -10.34 -20.78
CA SER A 14 12.05 -9.72 -20.47
C SER A 14 11.95 -9.34 -18.99
N LYS A 15 12.37 -10.23 -18.08
CA LYS A 15 12.38 -9.98 -16.63
C LYS A 15 13.32 -8.83 -16.23
N ARG A 16 14.52 -8.74 -16.83
CA ARG A 16 15.45 -7.63 -16.59
C ARG A 16 14.88 -6.28 -17.06
N ARG A 17 14.09 -6.27 -18.13
CA ARG A 17 13.45 -5.03 -18.64
C ARG A 17 12.31 -4.56 -17.74
N THR A 18 11.49 -5.47 -17.23
CA THR A 18 10.29 -5.12 -16.45
C THR A 18 10.57 -4.91 -14.96
N SER A 19 11.69 -5.41 -14.43
CA SER A 19 12.00 -5.34 -12.99
C SER A 19 12.03 -3.91 -12.44
N ASN A 20 12.64 -2.96 -13.14
CA ASN A 20 12.67 -1.56 -12.71
C ASN A 20 11.29 -0.91 -12.74
N TRP A 21 10.46 -1.28 -13.73
CA TRP A 21 9.09 -0.80 -13.82
C TRP A 21 8.24 -1.35 -12.66
N ILE A 22 8.37 -2.63 -12.34
CA ILE A 22 7.69 -3.26 -11.19
C ILE A 22 8.12 -2.58 -9.88
N LYS A 23 9.42 -2.32 -9.68
CA LYS A 23 9.91 -1.59 -8.50
C LYS A 23 9.34 -0.18 -8.41
N LEU A 24 9.27 0.54 -9.53
CA LEU A 24 8.68 1.88 -9.58
C LEU A 24 7.19 1.86 -9.23
N THR A 25 6.44 0.91 -9.78
CA THR A 25 5.00 0.74 -9.49
C THR A 25 4.78 0.37 -8.03
N ALA A 26 5.58 -0.54 -7.47
CA ALA A 26 5.53 -0.89 -6.06
C ALA A 26 5.83 0.32 -5.18
N ARG A 27 6.85 1.12 -5.52
CA ARG A 27 7.20 2.34 -4.79
C ARG A 27 6.11 3.42 -4.90
N LYS A 28 5.45 3.56 -6.07
CA LYS A 28 4.30 4.45 -6.25
C LYS A 28 3.08 3.99 -5.46
N LEU A 29 2.82 2.69 -5.39
CA LEU A 29 1.73 2.12 -4.58
C LEU A 29 1.99 2.30 -3.08
N PHE A 30 3.21 2.00 -2.63
CA PHE A 30 3.62 2.23 -1.25
C PHE A 30 3.48 3.71 -0.86
N ASN A 31 3.95 4.63 -1.70
CA ASN A 31 3.81 6.07 -1.44
C ASN A 31 2.36 6.58 -1.55
N ARG A 32 1.49 5.90 -2.32
CA ARG A 32 0.06 6.23 -2.38
C ARG A 32 -0.66 5.86 -1.09
N VAL A 33 -0.25 4.78 -0.44
CA VAL A 33 -0.73 4.42 0.89
C VAL A 33 0.04 5.25 1.90
N SER A 34 -0.33 6.52 2.02
CA SER A 34 0.18 7.38 3.08
C SER A 34 -0.44 6.89 4.38
N LEU A 35 0.37 6.31 5.27
CA LEU A 35 -0.05 6.00 6.63
C LEU A 35 -0.07 7.29 7.46
N ASN A 36 -0.93 7.35 8.47
CA ASN A 36 -0.88 8.43 9.44
C ASN A 36 0.39 8.35 10.30
N LYS A 37 0.68 9.41 11.06
CA LYS A 37 1.89 9.50 11.89
C LYS A 37 1.98 8.39 12.95
N GLU A 38 0.83 7.92 13.43
CA GLU A 38 0.73 6.85 14.43
C GLU A 38 0.86 5.44 13.83
N GLY A 39 0.77 5.29 12.51
CA GLY A 39 0.87 4.01 11.82
C GLY A 39 -0.31 3.06 12.06
N ASN A 40 -1.38 3.51 12.72
CA ASN A 40 -2.60 2.76 13.03
C ASN A 40 -3.69 2.93 11.95
N GLY A 41 -3.47 3.76 10.93
CA GLY A 41 -4.45 4.00 9.87
C GLY A 41 -3.90 4.72 8.63
N LEU A 42 -4.78 5.02 7.68
CA LEU A 42 -4.47 5.83 6.50
C LEU A 42 -4.43 7.32 6.86
N ALA A 43 -3.53 8.07 6.22
CA ALA A 43 -3.48 9.52 6.31
C ALA A 43 -4.80 10.12 5.82
N HIS A 44 -5.32 11.11 6.54
CA HIS A 44 -6.61 11.77 6.31
C HIS A 44 -7.86 10.92 6.58
N TYR A 45 -7.71 9.73 7.17
CA TYR A 45 -8.83 8.90 7.62
C TYR A 45 -8.74 8.63 9.12
N ILE A 46 -9.89 8.36 9.73
CA ILE A 46 -9.97 7.90 11.11
C ILE A 46 -9.43 6.46 11.16
N ALA A 47 -8.55 6.19 12.12
CA ALA A 47 -8.00 4.85 12.35
C ALA A 47 -9.07 3.89 12.91
N GLU A 48 -8.81 2.57 12.85
CA GLU A 48 -9.79 1.56 13.27
C GLU A 48 -10.14 1.64 14.77
N ASP A 49 -9.25 2.20 15.58
CA ASP A 49 -9.45 2.50 17.00
C ASP A 49 -10.34 3.74 17.24
N GLY A 50 -10.76 4.44 16.18
CA GLY A 50 -11.58 5.64 16.25
C GLY A 50 -10.79 6.92 16.48
N THR A 51 -9.46 6.89 16.36
CA THR A 51 -8.58 8.05 16.55
C THR A 51 -8.28 8.79 15.25
N TYR A 52 -8.08 10.10 15.33
CA TYR A 52 -7.60 10.93 14.24
C TYR A 52 -6.72 12.05 14.80
N ASN A 53 -5.47 12.14 14.34
CA ASN A 53 -4.48 13.13 14.79
C ASN A 53 -4.34 13.21 16.33
N GLY A 54 -4.30 12.06 17.00
CA GLY A 54 -4.17 11.99 18.46
C GLY A 54 -5.45 12.25 19.26
N GLU A 55 -6.58 12.56 18.61
CA GLU A 55 -7.87 12.77 19.27
C GLU A 55 -8.82 11.58 19.05
N GLN A 56 -9.60 11.23 20.08
CA GLN A 56 -10.62 10.20 19.99
C GLN A 56 -11.90 10.79 19.36
N VAL A 57 -12.13 10.53 18.07
CA VAL A 57 -13.29 11.06 17.33
C VAL A 57 -14.49 10.14 17.47
N ILE A 58 -14.28 8.82 17.49
CA ILE A 58 -15.34 7.83 17.63
C ILE A 58 -15.20 7.17 19.00
N LYS A 59 -16.28 7.10 19.78
CA LYS A 59 -16.26 6.45 21.09
C LYS A 59 -15.86 4.98 20.94
N ALA A 60 -14.76 4.58 21.59
CA ALA A 60 -14.36 3.17 21.64
C ALA A 60 -15.51 2.33 22.21
N LYS A 61 -15.90 1.27 21.51
CA LYS A 61 -16.97 0.37 21.97
C LYS A 61 -16.51 -0.29 23.27
N SER A 62 -17.14 0.06 24.39
CA SER A 62 -16.88 -0.63 25.65
C SER A 62 -17.39 -2.07 25.56
N LYS A 63 -16.49 -3.05 25.68
CA LYS A 63 -16.91 -4.44 25.87
C LYS A 63 -17.51 -4.55 27.26
N LYS A 64 -18.79 -4.97 27.34
CA LYS A 64 -19.37 -5.41 28.62
C LYS A 64 -18.67 -6.71 29.02
N VAL A 65 -17.78 -6.62 29.99
CA VAL A 65 -17.18 -7.81 30.60
C VAL A 65 -18.13 -8.28 31.69
N THR A 66 -18.68 -9.48 31.54
CA THR A 66 -19.36 -10.16 32.64
C THR A 66 -18.28 -10.57 33.63
N ARG A 67 -18.28 -9.97 34.82
CA ARG A 67 -17.39 -10.36 35.91
C ARG A 67 -17.85 -11.76 36.36
N VAL A 68 -17.00 -12.77 36.15
CA VAL A 68 -17.20 -14.12 36.71
C VAL A 68 -16.92 -14.07 38.20
#